data_AF-P0DQE4-F1
#
_entry.id   AF-P0DQE4-F1
#
_cell.length_a   1.000
_cell.length_b   1.000
_cell.length_c   1.000
_cell.angle_alpha   90.00
_cell.angle_beta   90.00
_cell.angle_gamma   90.00
#
_symmetry.space_group_name_H-M   'P 1'
#
loop_
_entity.id
_entity.type
_entity.pdbx_description
1 polymer ?
#
loop_
_entity_poly.entity_id
_entity_poly.type
_entity_poly.pdbx_seq_one_letter_code
_entity_poly.pdbx_strand_id
1 'polypeptide(L)'
;MKLLVFALFLQVVQLSLAQDDGKCIDMPKLLKKMQPAIDECGYKDAPTDQAKHDAVTCGLQKLGIVTQNKELVVQTYKDYLDDTILQHKTELYNALDECCPSGTCPAQDTFKCYHEKIDSVCPGDKQKPQ
;
A
#
# COMPACT_ATOMS: atom_id res chain seq x y z
N MET A 1 1.00 15.95 54.30
CA MET A 1 0.39 17.05 53.54
C MET A 1 1.04 17.10 52.18
N LYS A 2 0.24 16.74 51.15
CA LYS A 2 0.33 17.10 49.73
C LYS A 2 1.64 16.90 48.94
N LEU A 3 1.48 16.00 47.94
CA LEU A 3 2.02 16.06 46.58
C LEU A 3 3.53 15.79 46.48
N LEU A 4 3.97 14.67 45.89
CA LEU A 4 4.11 14.59 44.44
C LEU A 4 4.04 13.13 43.96
N VAL A 5 2.83 12.65 43.68
CA VAL A 5 2.56 11.46 42.85
C VAL A 5 2.52 11.91 41.37
N PHE A 6 3.57 12.59 40.91
CA PHE A 6 3.53 13.31 39.62
C PHE A 6 4.86 13.35 38.86
N ALA A 7 5.70 12.31 38.99
CA ALA A 7 6.95 12.21 38.21
C ALA A 7 7.12 10.90 37.42
N LEU A 8 6.18 9.94 37.54
CA LEU A 8 6.27 8.66 36.84
C LEU A 8 5.57 8.63 35.46
N PHE A 9 4.99 9.74 34.99
CA PHE A 9 4.30 9.80 33.69
C PHE A 9 5.09 10.47 32.57
N LEU A 10 6.29 11.00 32.82
CA LEU A 10 7.09 11.73 31.83
C LEU A 10 8.09 10.87 31.04
N GLN A 11 8.22 9.58 31.34
CA GLN A 11 9.19 8.69 30.66
C GLN A 11 8.59 7.82 29.55
N VAL A 12 7.27 7.85 29.34
CA VAL A 12 6.60 7.04 28.30
C VAL A 12 6.17 7.89 27.08
N VAL A 13 6.20 9.22 27.18
CA VAL A 13 5.67 10.10 26.13
C VAL A 13 6.70 10.47 25.05
N GLN A 14 8.02 10.35 25.32
CA GLN A 14 9.05 10.70 24.34
C GLN A 14 9.57 9.54 23.48
N LEU A 15 9.12 8.30 23.71
CA LEU A 15 9.49 7.17 22.85
C LEU A 15 8.51 6.91 21.69
N SER A 16 7.30 7.48 21.74
CA SER A 16 6.23 7.23 20.74
C SER A 16 6.14 8.29 19.65
N LEU A 17 6.90 9.40 19.75
CA LEU A 17 6.76 10.57 18.86
C LEU A 17 7.77 10.60 17.69
N ALA A 18 8.50 9.51 17.46
CA ALA A 18 9.58 9.44 16.45
C ALA A 18 9.28 8.52 15.25
N GLN A 19 8.09 7.92 15.14
CA GLN A 19 7.87 6.79 14.22
C GLN A 19 6.67 6.86 13.27
N ASP A 20 5.87 7.92 13.30
CA ASP A 20 4.72 8.01 12.39
C ASP A 20 4.94 9.10 11.35
N ASP A 21 5.63 8.75 10.26
CA ASP A 21 5.68 9.58 9.06
C ASP A 21 4.36 9.55 8.27
N GLY A 22 3.30 8.99 8.84
CA GLY A 22 1.98 8.84 8.22
C GLY A 22 1.91 7.66 7.25
N LYS A 23 2.88 6.74 7.31
CA LYS A 23 2.90 5.54 6.47
C LYS A 23 1.95 4.49 7.01
N CYS A 24 1.08 3.98 6.16
CA CYS A 24 0.24 2.84 6.51
C CYS A 24 0.77 1.52 5.96
N ILE A 25 1.65 1.58 4.95
CA ILE A 25 2.14 0.41 4.24
C ILE A 25 3.67 0.39 4.23
N ASP A 26 4.27 -0.75 4.60
CA ASP A 26 5.68 -1.07 4.36
C ASP A 26 5.89 -1.32 2.86
N MET A 27 6.00 -0.22 2.11
CA MET A 27 6.23 -0.23 0.66
C MET A 27 7.49 -1.02 0.27
N PRO A 28 8.65 -0.90 0.96
CA PRO A 28 9.80 -1.76 0.70
C PRO A 28 9.48 -3.25 0.78
N LYS A 29 8.72 -3.69 1.80
CA LYS A 29 8.30 -5.08 1.93
C LYS A 29 7.31 -5.49 0.84
N LEU A 30 6.33 -4.63 0.52
CA LEU A 30 5.38 -4.88 -0.56
C LEU A 30 6.07 -5.03 -1.92
N LEU A 31 6.98 -4.11 -2.26
CA LEU A 31 7.77 -4.16 -3.47
C LEU A 31 8.65 -5.41 -3.49
N LYS A 32 9.28 -5.79 -2.36
CA LYS A 32 10.06 -7.04 -2.30
C LYS A 32 9.22 -8.29 -2.63
N LYS A 33 7.92 -8.30 -2.30
CA LYS A 33 7.00 -9.39 -2.67
C LYS A 33 6.65 -9.37 -4.17
N MET A 34 6.47 -8.18 -4.75
CA MET A 34 5.98 -8.04 -6.14
C MET A 34 7.10 -7.99 -7.20
N GLN A 35 8.25 -7.41 -6.85
CA GLN A 35 9.34 -7.12 -7.79
C GLN A 35 9.84 -8.33 -8.55
N PRO A 36 9.97 -9.55 -7.99
CA PRO A 36 10.42 -10.71 -8.76
C PRO A 36 9.54 -10.99 -9.99
N ALA A 37 8.21 -10.93 -9.85
CA ALA A 37 7.30 -11.15 -10.96
C ALA A 37 7.32 -10.01 -11.98
N ILE A 38 7.53 -8.77 -11.52
CA ILE A 38 7.67 -7.58 -12.38
C ILE A 38 9.00 -7.63 -13.17
N ASP A 39 10.10 -8.04 -12.53
CA ASP A 39 11.41 -8.20 -13.15
C ASP A 39 11.41 -9.32 -14.19
N GLU A 40 10.72 -10.43 -13.91
CA GLU A 40 10.51 -11.51 -14.90
C GLU A 40 9.76 -11.05 -16.15
N CYS A 41 9.00 -9.96 -16.05
CA CYS A 41 8.33 -9.32 -17.19
C CYS A 41 9.20 -8.25 -17.88
N GLY A 42 10.50 -8.17 -17.55
CA GLY A 42 11.47 -7.33 -18.25
C GLY A 42 11.52 -5.87 -17.78
N TYR A 43 11.04 -5.54 -16.58
CA TYR A 43 11.01 -4.16 -16.07
C TYR A 43 12.39 -3.49 -16.06
N LYS A 44 13.45 -4.22 -15.70
CA LYS A 44 14.83 -3.72 -15.62
C LYS A 44 15.41 -3.32 -16.98
N ASP A 45 14.97 -3.98 -18.04
CA ASP A 45 15.47 -3.79 -19.41
C ASP A 45 14.50 -2.95 -20.27
N ALA A 46 13.41 -2.46 -19.68
CA ALA A 46 12.38 -1.71 -20.37
C ALA A 46 12.88 -0.33 -20.81
N PRO A 47 12.91 -0.01 -22.13
CA PRO A 47 13.53 1.20 -22.66
C PRO A 47 12.66 2.45 -22.54
N THR A 48 11.36 2.30 -22.25
CA THR A 48 10.39 3.39 -22.19
C THR A 48 9.47 3.23 -20.99
N ASP A 49 8.81 4.31 -20.57
CA ASP A 49 7.84 4.26 -19.47
C ASP A 49 6.62 3.40 -19.81
N GLN A 50 6.20 3.36 -21.09
CA GLN A 50 5.16 2.45 -21.53
C GLN A 50 5.60 0.98 -21.37
N ALA A 51 6.84 0.64 -21.76
CA ALA A 51 7.36 -0.71 -21.58
C ALA A 51 7.47 -1.09 -20.08
N LYS A 52 7.82 -0.14 -19.21
CA LYS A 52 7.81 -0.35 -17.76
C LYS A 52 6.39 -0.59 -17.23
N HIS A 53 5.40 0.19 -17.70
CA HIS A 53 4.00 0.01 -17.34
C HIS A 53 3.47 -1.37 -17.78
N ASP A 54 3.84 -1.81 -18.98
CA ASP A 54 3.47 -3.13 -19.50
C ASP A 54 4.11 -4.26 -18.68
N ALA A 55 5.38 -4.10 -18.27
CA ALA A 55 6.07 -5.05 -17.38
C ALA A 55 5.42 -5.12 -15.98
N VAL A 56 5.00 -3.99 -15.41
CA VAL A 56 4.25 -3.96 -14.14
C VAL A 56 2.90 -4.66 -14.29
N THR A 57 2.16 -4.36 -15.36
CA THR A 57 0.87 -5.01 -15.64
C THR A 57 1.03 -6.53 -15.78
N CYS A 58 2.04 -6.99 -16.53
CA CYS A 58 2.41 -8.39 -16.66
C CYS A 58 2.76 -9.02 -15.30
N GLY A 59 3.56 -8.34 -14.48
CA GLY A 59 3.92 -8.81 -13.15
C GLY A 59 2.68 -8.98 -12.26
N LEU A 60 1.81 -7.97 -12.20
CA LEU A 60 0.56 -8.05 -11.44
C LEU A 60 -0.36 -9.16 -11.95
N GLN A 61 -0.36 -9.44 -13.26
CA GLN A 61 -1.07 -10.57 -13.83
C GLN A 61 -0.50 -11.93 -13.42
N LYS A 62 0.84 -12.08 -13.41
CA LYS A 62 1.49 -13.29 -12.90
C LYS A 62 1.17 -13.55 -11.42
N LEU A 63 1.03 -12.49 -10.63
CA LEU A 63 0.68 -12.58 -9.22
C LEU A 63 -0.82 -12.81 -8.96
N GLY A 64 -1.66 -12.81 -10.00
CA GLY A 64 -3.12 -12.94 -9.89
C GLY A 64 -3.81 -11.72 -9.27
N ILE A 65 -3.09 -10.60 -9.11
CA ILE A 65 -3.64 -9.33 -8.62
C ILE A 65 -4.48 -8.67 -9.70
N VAL A 66 -4.04 -8.76 -10.95
CA VAL A 66 -4.76 -8.23 -12.12
C VAL A 66 -5.10 -9.39 -13.07
N THR A 67 -6.31 -9.41 -13.63
CA THR A 67 -6.72 -10.42 -14.61
C THR A 67 -6.16 -10.10 -16.01
N GLN A 68 -6.27 -11.06 -16.94
CA GLN A 68 -5.93 -10.79 -18.35
C GLN A 68 -6.75 -9.63 -18.96
N ASN A 69 -7.97 -9.41 -18.44
CA ASN A 69 -8.85 -8.31 -18.85
C ASN A 69 -8.56 -6.97 -18.13
N LYS A 70 -7.42 -6.88 -17.41
CA LYS A 70 -7.00 -5.69 -16.66
C LYS A 70 -7.93 -5.32 -15.51
N GLU A 71 -8.54 -6.32 -14.87
CA GLU A 71 -9.36 -6.12 -13.68
C GLU A 71 -8.55 -6.45 -12.42
N LEU A 72 -8.64 -5.64 -11.37
CA LEU A 72 -8.08 -5.94 -10.06
C LEU A 72 -8.94 -7.02 -9.39
N VAL A 73 -8.30 -8.04 -8.80
CA VAL A 73 -8.93 -8.99 -7.89
C VAL A 73 -8.67 -8.52 -6.46
N VAL A 74 -9.66 -7.88 -5.83
CA VAL A 74 -9.51 -7.19 -4.54
C VAL A 74 -8.97 -8.11 -3.45
N GLN A 75 -9.50 -9.34 -3.37
CA GLN A 75 -9.07 -10.28 -2.34
C GLN A 75 -7.59 -10.64 -2.50
N THR A 76 -7.14 -10.96 -3.72
CA THR A 76 -5.72 -11.23 -3.98
C THR A 76 -4.85 -10.04 -3.61
N TYR A 77 -5.28 -8.81 -3.92
CA TYR A 77 -4.51 -7.62 -3.56
C TYR A 77 -4.44 -7.41 -2.04
N LYS A 78 -5.55 -7.61 -1.32
CA LYS A 78 -5.58 -7.60 0.15
C LYS A 78 -4.61 -8.62 0.76
N ASP A 79 -4.57 -9.83 0.22
CA ASP A 79 -3.63 -10.86 0.69
C ASP A 79 -2.16 -10.43 0.49
N TYR A 80 -1.86 -9.66 -0.56
CA TYR A 80 -0.53 -9.06 -0.75
C TYR A 80 -0.24 -7.92 0.23
N LEU A 81 -1.25 -7.17 0.65
CA LEU A 81 -1.10 -6.09 1.62
C LEU A 81 -1.05 -6.59 3.08
N ASP A 82 -1.67 -7.73 3.40
CA ASP A 82 -2.03 -8.10 4.78
C ASP A 82 -0.86 -8.06 5.78
N ASP A 83 0.32 -8.52 5.34
CA ASP A 83 1.53 -8.54 6.16
C ASP A 83 2.46 -7.32 5.93
N THR A 84 2.08 -6.40 5.05
CA THR A 84 2.81 -5.14 4.79
C THR A 84 2.12 -3.94 5.41
N ILE A 85 0.89 -4.08 5.89
CA ILE A 85 0.18 -3.00 6.58
C ILE A 85 0.78 -2.77 7.97
N LEU A 86 1.18 -1.53 8.22
CA LEU A 86 1.71 -1.05 9.50
C LEU A 86 0.60 -0.57 10.43
N GLN A 87 -0.40 0.11 9.86
CA GLN A 87 -1.53 0.71 10.59
C GLN A 87 -2.72 0.96 9.65
N HIS A 88 -3.89 1.30 10.22
CA HIS A 88 -5.12 1.60 9.48
C HIS A 88 -5.63 0.48 8.55
N LYS A 89 -5.40 -0.79 8.94
CA LYS A 89 -5.77 -1.96 8.13
C LYS A 89 -7.25 -1.95 7.71
N THR A 90 -8.15 -1.63 8.64
CA THR A 90 -9.58 -1.60 8.35
C THR A 90 -9.91 -0.51 7.34
N GLU A 91 -9.33 0.68 7.46
CA GLU A 91 -9.55 1.80 6.57
C GLU A 91 -8.99 1.54 5.16
N LEU A 92 -7.80 0.93 5.07
CA LEU A 92 -7.23 0.48 3.80
C LEU A 92 -8.13 -0.56 3.12
N TYR A 93 -8.66 -1.54 3.86
CA TYR A 93 -9.52 -2.57 3.29
C TYR A 93 -10.88 -2.03 2.88
N ASN A 94 -11.47 -1.16 3.69
CA ASN A 94 -12.72 -0.48 3.36
C ASN A 94 -12.55 0.40 2.12
N ALA A 95 -11.42 1.11 1.97
CA ALA A 95 -11.15 1.89 0.77
C ALA A 95 -11.11 1.02 -0.50
N LEU A 96 -10.51 -0.19 -0.43
CA LEU A 96 -10.56 -1.15 -1.54
C LEU A 96 -11.97 -1.62 -1.85
N ASP A 97 -12.75 -1.98 -0.83
CA ASP A 97 -14.13 -2.46 -1.00
C ASP A 97 -15.06 -1.36 -1.55
N GLU A 98 -14.87 -0.11 -1.12
CA GLU A 98 -15.62 1.03 -1.65
C GLU A 98 -15.26 1.34 -3.11
N CYS A 99 -13.98 1.19 -3.48
CA CYS A 99 -13.53 1.41 -4.85
C CYS A 99 -13.85 0.24 -5.79
N CYS A 100 -14.03 -0.97 -5.24
CA CYS A 100 -14.40 -2.14 -6.01
C CYS A 100 -15.36 -3.08 -5.24
N PRO A 101 -16.66 -2.71 -5.18
CA PRO A 101 -17.64 -3.44 -4.36
C PRO A 101 -18.00 -4.83 -4.90
N SER A 102 -17.74 -5.11 -6.18
CA SER A 102 -17.95 -6.44 -6.79
C SER A 102 -16.80 -7.41 -6.51
N GLY A 103 -15.70 -6.97 -5.87
CA GLY A 103 -14.49 -7.77 -5.65
C GLY A 103 -13.58 -7.91 -6.88
N THR A 104 -14.11 -7.68 -8.08
CA THR A 104 -13.36 -7.58 -9.34
C THR A 104 -13.83 -6.37 -10.14
N CYS A 105 -12.92 -5.45 -10.49
CA CYS A 105 -13.21 -4.18 -11.16
C CYS A 105 -12.03 -3.70 -12.01
N PRO A 106 -12.20 -2.74 -12.95
CA PRO A 106 -11.08 -2.19 -13.74
C PRO A 106 -9.92 -1.73 -12.85
N ALA A 107 -8.72 -2.28 -13.06
CA ALA A 107 -7.61 -2.12 -12.14
C ALA A 107 -7.14 -0.67 -12.02
N GLN A 108 -6.99 0.01 -13.15
CA GLN A 108 -6.51 1.39 -13.20
C GLN A 108 -7.44 2.34 -12.43
N ASP A 109 -8.76 2.23 -12.65
CA ASP A 109 -9.75 3.05 -11.96
C ASP A 109 -9.80 2.73 -10.46
N THR A 110 -9.68 1.44 -10.11
CA THR A 110 -9.69 0.99 -8.71
C THR A 110 -8.47 1.50 -7.96
N PHE A 111 -7.26 1.39 -8.53
CA PHE A 111 -6.03 1.91 -7.90
C PHE A 111 -6.08 3.43 -7.73
N LYS A 112 -6.60 4.16 -8.73
CA LYS A 112 -6.77 5.61 -8.64
C LYS A 112 -7.72 5.99 -7.50
N CYS A 113 -8.92 5.39 -7.45
CA CYS A 113 -9.88 5.60 -6.38
C CYS A 113 -9.29 5.26 -5.00
N TYR A 114 -8.58 4.12 -4.91
CA TYR A 114 -7.97 3.67 -3.67
C TYR A 114 -6.94 4.68 -3.15
N HIS A 115 -6.04 5.14 -4.02
CA HIS A 115 -5.02 6.14 -3.67
C HIS A 115 -5.66 7.44 -3.18
N GLU A 116 -6.68 7.94 -3.88
CA GLU A 116 -7.42 9.15 -3.47
C GLU A 116 -8.10 9.01 -2.10
N LYS A 117 -8.62 7.83 -1.74
CA LYS A 117 -9.24 7.59 -0.43
C LYS A 117 -8.22 7.52 0.70
N ILE A 118 -7.15 6.77 0.50
CA ILE A 118 -6.17 6.54 1.57
C ILE A 118 -5.22 7.73 1.76
N ASP A 119 -5.17 8.66 0.82
CA ASP A 119 -4.33 9.86 0.85
C ASP A 119 -4.47 10.69 2.14
N SER A 120 -5.69 10.72 2.69
CA SER A 120 -6.01 11.43 3.94
C SER A 120 -5.70 10.61 5.21
N VAL A 121 -5.68 9.30 5.08
CA VAL A 121 -5.42 8.33 6.17
C VAL A 121 -3.92 8.06 6.30
N CYS A 122 -3.22 8.03 5.16
CA CYS A 122 -1.86 7.55 5.00
C CYS A 122 -1.00 8.59 4.27
N PRO A 123 -0.86 9.82 4.80
CA PRO A 123 -0.16 10.91 4.10
C PRO A 123 1.32 10.60 3.84
N GLY A 124 1.92 9.68 4.59
CA GLY A 124 3.30 9.22 4.45
C GLY A 124 3.52 8.19 3.35
N ASP A 125 2.46 7.54 2.87
CA ASP A 125 2.54 6.58 1.75
C ASP A 125 2.56 7.29 0.39
N LYS A 126 2.41 8.62 0.36
CA LYS A 126 2.62 9.42 -0.85
C LYS A 126 4.05 9.21 -1.35
N GLN A 127 4.20 8.62 -2.53
CA GLN A 127 5.45 8.76 -3.26
C GLN A 127 5.62 10.25 -3.54
N LYS A 128 6.58 10.89 -2.86
CA LYS A 128 7.03 12.23 -3.26
C LYS A 128 7.39 12.13 -4.75
N PRO A 129 6.86 13.01 -5.61
CA PRO A 129 7.29 13.04 -7.00
C PRO A 129 8.81 13.17 -7.02
N GLN A 130 9.47 12.19 -7.65
CA GLN A 130 10.88 12.28 -8.02
C GLN A 130 11.02 13.15 -9.26
#